data_AF-A0A379AF31-F1
#
_entry.id   AF-A0A379AF31-F1
#
_cell.length_a   1.000
_cell.length_b   1.000
_cell.length_c   1.000
_cell.angle_alpha   90.00
_cell.angle_beta   90.00
_cell.angle_gamma   90.00
#
_symmetry.space_group_name_H-M   'P 1'
#
loop_
_entity.id
_entity.type
_entity.pdbx_description
1 polymer ?
#
loop_
_entity_poly.entity_id
_entity_poly.type
_entity_poly.pdbx_seq_one_letter_code
_entity_poly.pdbx_strand_id
1 'polypeptide(L)'
;MFDSLLDEDATTMAALIRSGDVSACELTVAALARMEQREPAIQAFCTPTPELAMAQARAVDARRARGETLGALAGVPLAVKDLICTANVRTTSGSVAYKDFVPEDDDITVERLLAADAILLGKTTAPGVWLQRGSGTIRCFRRRAIPGI
;
A
#
# COMPACT_ATOMS: atom_id res chain seq x y z
N MET A 1 -14.31 -10.49 -10.85
CA MET A 1 -14.88 -9.30 -11.53
C MET A 1 -13.95 -8.11 -11.31
N PHE A 2 -14.05 -7.41 -10.17
CA PHE A 2 -12.95 -6.56 -9.67
C PHE A 2 -11.77 -7.46 -9.32
N ASP A 3 -10.94 -7.74 -10.32
CA ASP A 3 -10.03 -8.89 -10.34
C ASP A 3 -8.99 -8.70 -11.44
N SER A 4 -9.44 -8.61 -12.70
CA SER A 4 -8.63 -8.19 -13.85
C SER A 4 -8.20 -6.72 -13.76
N LEU A 5 -9.02 -5.89 -13.10
CA LEU A 5 -8.71 -4.48 -12.80
C LEU A 5 -7.40 -4.30 -12.02
N LEU A 6 -6.99 -5.31 -11.24
CA LEU A 6 -5.76 -5.27 -10.45
C LEU A 6 -4.51 -5.65 -11.26
N ASP A 7 -4.69 -6.12 -12.50
CA ASP A 7 -3.61 -6.44 -13.42
C ASP A 7 -3.35 -5.30 -14.43
N GLU A 8 -4.19 -4.25 -14.43
CA GLU A 8 -4.01 -3.03 -15.21
C GLU A 8 -2.86 -2.16 -14.66
N ASP A 9 -2.37 -1.21 -15.46
CA ASP A 9 -1.39 -0.24 -14.99
C ASP A 9 -2.03 0.89 -14.16
N ALA A 10 -1.21 1.57 -13.34
CA ALA A 10 -1.67 2.63 -12.45
C ALA A 10 -2.35 3.80 -13.17
N THR A 11 -1.93 4.12 -14.40
CA THR A 11 -2.51 5.21 -15.20
C THR A 11 -3.93 4.85 -15.60
N THR A 12 -4.12 3.61 -16.05
CA THR A 12 -5.42 3.05 -16.42
C THR A 12 -6.35 3.01 -15.22
N MET A 13 -5.90 2.49 -14.08
CA MET A 13 -6.69 2.49 -12.84
C MET A 13 -7.14 3.91 -12.44
N ALA A 14 -6.21 4.87 -12.42
CA ALA A 14 -6.54 6.25 -12.07
C ALA A 14 -7.49 6.92 -13.07
N ALA A 15 -7.40 6.56 -14.36
CA ALA A 15 -8.31 7.06 -15.39
C ALA A 15 -9.74 6.55 -15.19
N LEU A 16 -9.91 5.25 -14.89
CA LEU A 16 -11.21 4.64 -14.59
C LEU A 16 -11.88 5.24 -13.34
N ILE A 17 -11.06 5.58 -12.33
CA ILE A 17 -11.56 6.25 -11.13
C ILE A 17 -11.99 7.69 -11.46
N ARG A 18 -11.20 8.42 -12.25
CA ARG A 18 -11.55 9.79 -12.66
C ARG A 18 -12.81 9.84 -13.54
N SER A 19 -12.98 8.90 -14.48
CA SER A 19 -14.20 8.81 -15.30
C SER A 19 -15.40 8.36 -14.48
N GLY A 20 -15.17 7.59 -13.42
CA GLY A 20 -16.20 7.03 -12.57
C GLY A 20 -16.70 5.65 -13.00
N ASP A 21 -16.01 5.02 -13.95
CA ASP A 21 -16.28 3.65 -14.37
C ASP A 21 -16.02 2.64 -13.24
N VAL A 22 -15.13 2.99 -12.30
CA VAL A 22 -14.81 2.23 -11.10
C VAL A 22 -14.71 3.18 -9.90
N SER A 23 -15.24 2.80 -8.74
CA SER A 23 -15.00 3.56 -7.51
C SER A 23 -13.66 3.20 -6.87
N ALA A 24 -13.05 4.17 -6.18
CA ALA A 24 -11.82 3.91 -5.41
C ALA A 24 -12.06 2.87 -4.31
N CYS A 25 -13.25 2.87 -3.69
CA CYS A 25 -13.64 1.87 -2.71
C CYS A 25 -13.68 0.44 -3.30
N GLU A 26 -14.30 0.25 -4.47
CA GLU A 26 -14.37 -1.07 -5.11
C GLU A 26 -12.98 -1.63 -5.43
N LEU A 27 -12.11 -0.78 -6.00
CA LEU A 27 -10.74 -1.17 -6.33
C LEU A 27 -9.94 -1.52 -5.07
N THR A 28 -10.11 -0.74 -3.99
CA THR A 28 -9.43 -0.97 -2.72
C THR A 28 -9.90 -2.27 -2.06
N VAL A 29 -11.20 -2.55 -2.05
CA VAL A 29 -11.76 -3.82 -1.55
C VAL A 29 -11.19 -5.00 -2.33
N ALA A 30 -11.12 -4.89 -3.65
CA ALA A 30 -10.55 -5.93 -4.49
C ALA A 30 -9.05 -6.15 -4.18
N ALA A 31 -8.29 -5.07 -3.99
CA ALA A 31 -6.87 -5.15 -3.65
C ALA A 31 -6.63 -5.79 -2.27
N LEU A 32 -7.42 -5.42 -1.26
CA LEU A 32 -7.36 -6.01 0.07
C LEU A 32 -7.73 -7.50 0.04
N ALA A 33 -8.72 -7.89 -0.76
CA ALA A 33 -9.04 -9.31 -0.97
C ALA A 33 -7.90 -10.07 -1.68
N ARG A 34 -7.28 -9.49 -2.74
CA ARG A 34 -6.10 -10.05 -3.45
C ARG A 34 -4.86 -10.13 -2.54
N MET A 35 -4.80 -9.29 -1.49
CA MET A 35 -3.80 -9.35 -0.42
C MET A 35 -4.10 -10.50 0.56
N GLU A 36 -5.29 -10.54 1.17
CA GLU A 36 -5.68 -11.58 2.14
C GLU A 36 -5.51 -13.01 1.59
N GLN A 37 -5.87 -13.22 0.32
CA GLN A 37 -5.75 -14.52 -0.35
C GLN A 37 -4.29 -14.96 -0.55
N ARG A 38 -3.36 -14.01 -0.77
CA ARG A 38 -1.97 -14.28 -1.17
C ARG A 38 -0.98 -14.20 -0.02
N GLU A 39 -1.27 -13.41 1.01
CA GLU A 39 -0.39 -13.21 2.16
C GLU A 39 0.05 -14.48 2.89
N PRO A 40 -0.78 -15.54 3.02
CA PRO A 40 -0.32 -16.81 3.61
C PRO A 40 0.87 -17.44 2.87
N ALA A 41 0.96 -17.25 1.55
CA ALA A 41 2.03 -17.80 0.73
C ALA A 41 3.19 -16.80 0.56
N ILE A 42 2.90 -15.52 0.29
CA ILE A 42 3.92 -14.54 -0.09
C ILE A 42 4.55 -13.85 1.12
N GLN A 43 3.76 -13.53 2.15
CA GLN A 43 4.18 -12.73 3.30
C GLN A 43 4.78 -11.38 2.88
N ALA A 44 4.09 -10.66 1.99
CA ALA A 44 4.60 -9.44 1.40
C ALA A 44 4.47 -8.23 2.34
N PHE A 45 3.49 -8.24 3.25
CA PHE A 45 3.17 -7.13 4.15
C PHE A 45 3.53 -7.46 5.61
N CYS A 46 4.17 -6.51 6.29
CA CYS A 46 4.47 -6.60 7.72
C CYS A 46 3.55 -5.73 8.59
N THR A 47 2.96 -4.70 7.99
CA THR A 47 1.96 -3.83 8.63
C THR A 47 0.86 -3.49 7.60
N PRO A 48 -0.14 -4.36 7.40
CA PRO A 48 -1.33 -4.03 6.61
C PRO A 48 -2.11 -2.86 7.22
N THR A 49 -2.78 -2.05 6.39
CA THR A 49 -3.55 -0.88 6.83
C THR A 49 -4.96 -0.82 6.18
N PRO A 50 -5.80 -1.86 6.30
CA PRO A 50 -7.08 -1.94 5.59
C PRO A 50 -8.06 -0.81 5.96
N GLU A 51 -8.12 -0.41 7.23
CA GLU A 51 -9.02 0.65 7.69
C GLU A 51 -8.61 2.01 7.11
N LEU A 52 -7.31 2.31 7.13
CA LEU A 52 -6.74 3.52 6.53
C LEU A 52 -6.96 3.53 5.01
N ALA A 53 -6.71 2.40 4.34
CA ALA A 53 -6.91 2.26 2.91
C ALA A 53 -8.36 2.57 2.52
N MET A 54 -9.33 2.00 3.25
CA MET A 54 -10.74 2.26 3.00
C MET A 54 -11.16 3.70 3.34
N ALA A 55 -10.58 4.32 4.37
CA ALA A 55 -10.83 5.72 4.68
C ALA A 55 -10.33 6.65 3.55
N GLN A 56 -9.12 6.39 3.03
CA GLN A 56 -8.56 7.11 1.88
C GLN A 56 -9.41 6.91 0.63
N ALA A 57 -9.84 5.68 0.34
CA ALA A 57 -10.72 5.37 -0.79
C ALA A 57 -12.02 6.18 -0.77
N ARG A 58 -12.69 6.21 0.40
CA ARG A 58 -13.92 6.98 0.59
C ARG A 58 -13.69 8.48 0.39
N ALA A 59 -12.54 9.01 0.82
CA ALA A 59 -12.21 10.41 0.63
C ALA A 59 -12.05 10.75 -0.86
N VAL A 60 -11.38 9.89 -1.63
CA VAL A 60 -11.23 10.05 -3.09
C VAL A 60 -12.60 10.02 -3.78
N ASP A 61 -13.43 9.03 -3.47
CA ASP A 61 -14.78 8.93 -4.06
C ASP A 61 -15.66 10.14 -3.70
N ALA A 62 -15.57 10.64 -2.46
CA ALA A 62 -16.31 11.82 -2.04
C ALA A 62 -15.85 13.10 -2.76
N ARG A 63 -14.54 13.26 -2.99
CA ARG A 63 -13.99 14.39 -3.76
C ARG A 63 -14.41 14.33 -5.23
N ARG A 64 -14.37 13.13 -5.82
CA ARG A 64 -14.86 12.87 -7.18
C ARG A 64 -16.33 13.26 -7.32
N ALA A 65 -17.18 12.83 -6.40
CA ALA A 65 -18.61 13.14 -6.41
C ALA A 65 -18.91 14.65 -6.31
N ARG A 66 -18.02 15.43 -5.69
CA ARG A 66 -18.09 16.90 -5.64
C ARG A 66 -17.53 17.59 -6.89
N GLY A 67 -17.02 16.84 -7.86
CA GLY A 67 -16.40 17.38 -9.07
C GLY A 67 -15.06 18.06 -8.82
N GLU A 68 -14.39 17.75 -7.70
CA GLU A 68 -13.06 18.28 -7.41
C GLU A 68 -11.99 17.66 -8.33
N THR A 69 -10.94 18.43 -8.60
CA THR A 69 -9.75 17.88 -9.26
C THR A 69 -9.09 16.84 -8.36
N LEU A 70 -8.93 15.63 -8.88
CA LEU A 70 -8.24 14.54 -8.22
C LEU A 70 -6.75 14.53 -8.57
N GLY A 71 -5.93 13.98 -7.69
CA GLY A 71 -4.51 13.78 -7.88
C GLY A 71 -4.17 12.80 -9.01
N ALA A 72 -2.89 12.77 -9.39
CA ALA A 72 -2.41 11.94 -10.49
C ALA A 72 -2.62 10.43 -10.25
N LEU A 73 -2.56 9.99 -8.99
CA LEU A 73 -2.69 8.60 -8.55
C LEU A 73 -4.02 8.33 -7.83
N ALA A 74 -5.05 9.13 -8.12
CA ALA A 74 -6.35 9.05 -7.46
C ALA A 74 -6.89 7.62 -7.37
N GLY A 75 -6.98 7.13 -6.13
CA GLY A 75 -7.52 5.83 -5.79
C GLY A 75 -6.67 4.62 -6.19
N VAL A 76 -5.43 4.84 -6.66
CA VAL A 76 -4.50 3.75 -7.00
C VAL A 76 -3.98 3.09 -5.71
N PRO A 77 -4.19 1.77 -5.52
CA PRO A 77 -3.63 1.06 -4.37
C PRO A 77 -2.12 0.92 -4.48
N LEU A 78 -1.41 1.17 -3.39
CA LEU A 78 0.05 0.98 -3.31
C LEU A 78 0.47 0.44 -1.95
N ALA A 79 1.73 0.02 -1.88
CA ALA A 79 2.37 -0.39 -0.64
C ALA A 79 3.73 0.31 -0.51
N VAL A 80 4.08 0.69 0.71
CA VAL A 80 5.34 1.40 0.98
C VAL A 80 6.32 0.46 1.66
N LYS A 81 7.60 0.52 1.31
CA LYS A 81 8.62 -0.31 1.97
C LYS A 81 8.68 0.01 3.46
N ASP A 82 8.82 -1.00 4.30
CA ASP A 82 9.04 -0.85 5.75
C ASP A 82 10.47 -0.36 6.06
N LEU A 83 10.90 0.70 5.39
CA LEU A 83 12.14 1.46 5.57
C LEU A 83 11.87 2.97 5.42
N ILE A 84 10.66 3.34 5.00
CA ILE A 84 10.25 4.70 4.71
C ILE A 84 9.21 5.06 5.78
N CYS A 85 9.40 6.17 6.49
CA CYS A 85 8.47 6.58 7.53
C CYS A 85 7.09 6.91 6.95
N THR A 86 6.06 6.50 7.68
CA THR A 86 4.66 6.84 7.39
C THR A 86 4.02 7.22 8.71
N ALA A 87 3.49 8.43 8.78
CA ALA A 87 2.87 8.99 9.97
C ALA A 87 1.81 8.04 10.50
N ASN A 88 1.87 7.75 11.80
CA ASN A 88 0.92 6.90 12.52
C ASN A 88 0.84 5.44 12.03
N VAL A 89 1.78 4.98 11.19
CA VAL A 89 1.86 3.59 10.73
C VAL A 89 3.17 2.97 11.19
N ARG A 90 3.05 1.88 11.96
CA ARG A 90 4.19 1.16 12.54
C ARG A 90 5.23 0.79 11.46
N THR A 91 6.46 1.26 11.67
CA THR A 91 7.59 1.11 10.75
C THR A 91 8.76 0.44 11.47
N THR A 92 9.13 -0.79 11.09
CA THR A 92 10.13 -1.58 11.86
C THR A 92 11.53 -1.60 11.26
N SER A 93 11.69 -1.12 10.02
CA SER A 93 12.99 -1.17 9.33
C SER A 93 13.58 -2.58 9.26
N GLY A 94 12.72 -3.61 9.28
CA GLY A 94 13.10 -5.02 9.34
C GLY A 94 13.88 -5.44 10.59
N SER A 95 13.83 -4.64 11.67
CA SER A 95 14.66 -4.78 12.87
C SER A 95 13.83 -4.86 14.15
N VAL A 96 14.22 -5.75 15.06
CA VAL A 96 13.59 -5.88 16.39
C VAL A 96 13.74 -4.59 17.22
N ALA A 97 14.79 -3.80 16.96
CA ALA A 97 15.03 -2.54 17.67
C ALA A 97 13.89 -1.52 17.45
N TYR A 98 13.19 -1.58 16.32
CA TYR A 98 12.10 -0.68 15.96
C TYR A 98 10.74 -1.40 15.96
N LYS A 99 10.61 -2.51 16.69
CA LYS A 99 9.39 -3.35 16.64
C LYS A 99 8.10 -2.58 16.96
N ASP A 100 8.19 -1.61 17.86
CA ASP A 100 7.06 -0.77 18.33
C ASP A 100 7.17 0.69 17.83
N PHE A 101 8.05 0.98 16.87
CA PHE A 101 8.24 2.34 16.38
C PHE A 101 7.09 2.77 15.47
N VAL A 102 6.47 3.89 15.81
CA VAL A 102 5.42 4.55 15.04
C VAL A 102 5.88 5.99 14.77
N PRO A 103 6.23 6.35 13.52
CA PRO A 103 6.62 7.70 13.17
C PRO A 103 5.48 8.71 13.37
N GLU A 104 5.81 9.92 13.77
CA GLU A 104 4.85 11.04 13.84
C GLU A 104 4.64 11.69 12.47
N ASP A 105 5.71 11.74 11.66
CA ASP A 105 5.71 12.38 10.34
C ASP A 105 5.84 11.36 9.19
N ASP A 106 5.29 11.74 8.04
CA ASP A 106 5.51 11.05 6.78
C ASP A 106 6.90 11.40 6.23
N ASP A 107 7.53 10.44 5.54
CA ASP A 107 8.64 10.77 4.65
C ASP A 107 8.12 11.56 3.44
N ILE A 108 8.93 12.48 2.89
CA ILE A 108 8.56 13.31 1.72
C ILE A 108 8.02 12.49 0.54
N THR A 109 8.49 11.24 0.39
CA THR A 109 7.99 10.33 -0.65
C THR A 109 6.55 9.90 -0.39
N VAL A 110 6.21 9.61 0.86
CA VAL A 110 4.85 9.23 1.28
C VAL A 110 3.91 10.43 1.22
N GLU A 111 4.35 11.59 1.71
CA GLU A 111 3.58 12.84 1.62
C GLU A 111 3.13 13.11 0.18
N ARG A 112 4.05 13.00 -0.78
CA ARG A 112 3.77 13.22 -2.20
C ARG A 112 2.82 12.19 -2.80
N LEU A 113 2.93 10.92 -2.39
CA LEU A 113 2.03 9.86 -2.84
C LEU A 113 0.61 10.08 -2.31
N LEU A 114 0.47 10.43 -1.03
CA LEU A 114 -0.82 10.71 -0.40
C LEU A 114 -1.45 11.99 -0.96
N ALA A 115 -0.66 13.04 -1.19
CA ALA A 115 -1.10 14.26 -1.86
C ALA A 115 -1.54 14.02 -3.32
N ALA A 116 -1.02 12.97 -3.95
CA ALA A 116 -1.45 12.52 -5.28
C ALA A 116 -2.68 11.60 -5.24
N ASP A 117 -3.34 11.46 -4.09
CA ASP A 117 -4.55 10.67 -3.85
C ASP A 117 -4.36 9.14 -3.96
N ALA A 118 -3.13 8.66 -3.76
CA ALA A 118 -2.87 7.21 -3.69
C ALA A 118 -3.38 6.58 -2.39
N ILE A 119 -3.67 5.28 -2.43
CA ILE A 119 -4.24 4.52 -1.32
C ILE A 119 -3.19 3.58 -0.74
N LEU A 120 -2.89 3.72 0.56
CA LEU A 120 -1.90 2.90 1.25
C LEU A 120 -2.53 1.60 1.77
N LEU A 121 -2.18 0.47 1.14
CA LEU A 121 -2.57 -0.87 1.59
C LEU A 121 -1.76 -1.36 2.80
N GLY A 122 -0.53 -0.84 2.96
CA GLY A 122 0.31 -1.11 4.12
C GLY A 122 1.80 -1.06 3.84
N LYS A 123 2.57 -1.54 4.82
CA LYS A 123 4.03 -1.60 4.80
C LYS A 123 4.50 -2.98 4.35
N THR A 124 5.41 -3.00 3.37
CA THR A 124 5.97 -4.26 2.85
C THR A 124 7.20 -4.70 3.62
N THR A 125 7.31 -6.01 3.85
CA THR A 125 8.39 -6.64 4.61
C THR A 125 9.75 -6.29 4.00
N ALA A 126 10.69 -5.80 4.80
CA ALA A 126 12.03 -5.39 4.37
C ALA A 126 13.13 -6.18 5.12
N PRO A 127 14.23 -6.60 4.45
CA PRO A 127 15.40 -7.09 5.17
C PRO A 127 15.90 -5.99 6.12
N GLY A 128 16.35 -6.43 7.30
CA GLY A 128 16.87 -5.50 8.30
C GLY A 128 17.95 -4.61 7.70
N VAL A 129 17.90 -3.32 8.01
CA VAL A 129 18.74 -2.26 7.39
C VAL A 129 20.25 -2.59 7.40
N TRP A 130 20.70 -3.43 8.33
CA TRP A 130 22.10 -3.87 8.47
C TRP A 130 22.51 -5.04 7.56
N LEU A 131 21.57 -5.70 6.89
CA LEU A 131 21.82 -6.91 6.10
C LEU A 131 21.16 -6.80 4.71
N GLN A 132 21.71 -5.94 3.84
CA GLN A 132 21.32 -5.88 2.43
C GLN A 132 21.89 -7.06 1.62
N ARG A 133 21.56 -8.31 1.99
CA ARG A 133 21.81 -9.46 1.13
C ARG A 133 20.57 -9.72 0.27
N GLY A 134 20.74 -9.77 -1.04
CA GLY A 134 19.65 -9.86 -2.05
C GLY A 134 18.75 -11.11 -2.02
N SER A 135 18.84 -12.00 -1.03
CA SER A 135 18.09 -13.27 -0.98
C SER A 135 16.70 -13.18 -0.33
N GLY A 136 16.20 -11.98 -0.03
CA GLY A 136 14.88 -11.75 0.57
C GLY A 136 14.70 -12.25 2.02
N THR A 137 15.75 -12.78 2.66
CA THR A 137 15.63 -13.45 3.97
C THR A 137 15.62 -12.45 5.11
N ILE A 138 14.48 -12.33 5.81
CA ILE A 138 14.31 -11.46 6.97
C ILE A 138 14.19 -12.35 8.20
N ARG A 139 15.26 -12.42 9.00
CA ARG A 139 15.35 -13.34 10.15
C ARG A 139 14.51 -12.88 11.36
N CYS A 140 14.13 -11.61 11.40
CA CYS A 140 13.57 -11.00 12.61
C CYS A 140 12.04 -11.08 12.73
N PHE A 141 11.30 -11.20 11.62
CA PHE A 141 9.82 -11.23 11.67
C PHE A 141 9.21 -12.34 10.82
N ARG A 142 9.38 -12.33 9.48
CA ARG A 142 8.88 -13.38 8.56
C ARG A 142 9.68 -13.42 7.26
N ARG A 143 9.80 -14.59 6.63
CA ARG A 143 10.52 -14.76 5.35
C ARG A 143 9.56 -14.61 4.18
N ARG A 144 9.69 -13.55 3.39
CA ARG A 144 8.96 -13.41 2.12
C ARG A 144 9.30 -14.60 1.20
N ALA A 145 8.28 -15.24 0.64
CA ALA A 145 8.46 -16.23 -0.43
C ALA A 145 8.47 -15.53 -1.80
N ILE A 146 9.29 -16.04 -2.73
CA ILE A 146 9.28 -15.58 -4.12
C ILE A 146 8.51 -16.64 -4.92
N PRO A 147 7.33 -16.33 -5.47
CA PRO A 147 6.61 -17.29 -6.30
C PRO A 147 7.44 -17.68 -7.52
N GLY A 148 7.70 -18.97 -7.73
CA GLY A 148 8.37 -19.49 -8.94
C GLY A 148 9.89 -19.64 -8.86
N ILE A 149 10.51 -19.51 -7.68
CA ILE A 149 11.92 -19.87 -7.40
C ILE A 149 11.96 -20.75 -6.14
#